data_AF-A0A7S0S381-F1
#
_entry.id   AF-A0A7S0S381-F1
#
_cell.length_a   1.000
_cell.length_b   1.000
_cell.length_c   1.000
_cell.angle_alpha   90.00
_cell.angle_beta   90.00
_cell.angle_gamma   90.00
#
_symmetry.space_group_name_H-M   'P 1'
#
loop_
_entity.id
_entity.type
_entity.pdbx_description
1 polymer ?
#
loop_
_entity_poly.entity_id
_entity_poly.type
_entity_poly.pdbx_seq_one_letter_code
_entity_poly.pdbx_strand_id
1 'polypeptide(L)'
;NCHPFMWGRYLWMHNGVVAGFSQIKRTLLATLSDAAYNAIQSFHSDSAVSFAVFLHHLPDMTSAHPPEVLLHAMEATIATIQSVQRQHSISDSSLLNYCLSDGTTLVATRFVSPATHDAASLYYAEGHEFVRTGSGSGGPGEGCSRCGTTNRNPTTSSVLHESSYELTYGARGARVAFVSSEPITASTADWVAV
;
A
#
# COMPACT_ATOMS: atom_id res chain seq x y z
N ASN A 1 -1.31 -10.09 -12.63
CA ASN A 1 -2.21 -9.66 -11.53
C ASN A 1 -1.49 -9.78 -10.19
N CYS A 2 -0.32 -9.15 -10.07
CA CYS A 2 0.43 -9.10 -8.81
C CYS A 2 0.62 -7.63 -8.49
N HIS A 3 0.36 -7.24 -7.25
CA HIS A 3 0.64 -5.89 -6.77
C HIS A 3 2.16 -5.67 -6.60
N PRO A 4 2.60 -4.40 -6.55
CA PRO A 4 1.83 -3.18 -6.81
C PRO A 4 1.52 -2.99 -8.31
N PHE A 5 0.36 -2.40 -8.60
CA PHE A 5 0.10 -1.85 -9.93
C PHE A 5 0.75 -0.48 -10.04
N MET A 6 1.19 -0.11 -11.25
CA MET A 6 1.89 1.14 -11.50
C MET A 6 1.37 1.79 -12.77
N TRP A 7 1.17 3.11 -12.73
CA TRP A 7 0.99 3.92 -13.93
C TRP A 7 1.62 5.30 -13.69
N GLY A 8 2.56 5.70 -14.56
CA GLY A 8 3.33 6.93 -14.37
C GLY A 8 4.00 6.97 -12.99
N ARG A 9 3.62 7.95 -12.18
CA ARG A 9 4.13 8.16 -10.82
C ARG A 9 3.39 7.38 -9.73
N TYR A 10 2.21 6.82 -10.06
CA TYR A 10 1.32 6.24 -9.07
C TYR A 10 1.61 4.76 -8.89
N LEU A 11 1.76 4.35 -7.63
CA LEU A 11 1.82 2.96 -7.17
C LEU A 11 0.54 2.64 -6.42
N TRP A 12 -0.04 1.47 -6.68
CA TRP A 12 -1.31 1.05 -6.11
C TRP A 12 -1.28 -0.37 -5.57
N MET A 13 -1.72 -0.52 -4.33
CA MET A 13 -1.94 -1.79 -3.66
C MET A 13 -3.35 -1.87 -3.10
N HIS A 14 -3.89 -3.08 -3.00
CA HIS A 14 -5.22 -3.33 -2.46
C HIS A 14 -5.15 -4.62 -1.65
N ASN A 15 -5.48 -4.52 -0.36
CA ASN A 15 -5.73 -5.66 0.49
C ASN A 15 -7.25 -5.79 0.73
N GLY A 16 -7.84 -6.85 0.22
CA GLY A 16 -9.26 -7.11 0.31
C GLY A 16 -9.86 -7.50 -1.03
N VAL A 17 -11.13 -7.16 -1.22
CA VAL A 17 -11.91 -7.59 -2.38
C VAL A 17 -13.02 -6.60 -2.69
N VAL A 18 -13.29 -6.37 -3.98
CA VAL A 18 -14.51 -5.74 -4.44
C VAL A 18 -15.58 -6.80 -4.65
N ALA A 19 -16.59 -6.80 -3.79
CA ALA A 19 -17.70 -7.75 -3.87
C ALA A 19 -18.42 -7.69 -5.22
N GLY A 20 -18.82 -8.86 -5.72
CA GLY A 20 -19.57 -8.97 -6.99
C GLY A 20 -18.80 -8.50 -8.21
N PHE A 21 -17.46 -8.41 -8.16
CA PHE A 21 -16.65 -7.80 -9.22
C PHE A 21 -16.98 -8.32 -10.64
N SER A 22 -17.18 -9.62 -10.83
CA SER A 22 -17.52 -10.19 -12.13
C SER A 22 -18.83 -9.63 -12.72
N GLN A 23 -19.79 -9.28 -11.87
CA GLN A 23 -21.10 -8.72 -12.24
C GLN A 23 -21.00 -7.23 -12.54
N ILE A 24 -20.23 -6.49 -11.72
CA ILE A 24 -20.14 -5.02 -11.84
C ILE A 24 -19.05 -4.53 -12.79
N LYS A 25 -18.06 -5.38 -13.12
CA LYS A 25 -16.87 -4.99 -13.89
C LYS A 25 -17.21 -4.26 -15.18
N ARG A 26 -18.16 -4.79 -15.96
CA ARG A 26 -18.54 -4.18 -17.24
C ARG A 26 -19.05 -2.75 -17.06
N THR A 27 -19.86 -2.52 -16.02
CA THR A 27 -20.41 -1.20 -15.70
C THR A 27 -19.31 -0.27 -15.21
N LEU A 28 -18.40 -0.73 -14.35
CA LEU A 28 -17.23 0.04 -13.92
C LEU A 28 -16.34 0.47 -15.09
N LEU A 29 -16.03 -0.45 -16.01
CA LEU A 29 -15.21 -0.12 -17.17
C LEU A 29 -15.88 0.91 -18.08
N ALA A 30 -17.21 0.91 -18.15
CA ALA A 30 -17.97 1.88 -18.93
C ALA A 30 -17.99 3.29 -18.32
N THR A 31 -17.62 3.46 -17.04
CA THR A 31 -17.48 4.80 -16.43
C THR A 31 -16.13 5.43 -16.71
N LEU A 32 -15.12 4.65 -17.12
CA LEU A 32 -13.76 5.13 -17.28
C LEU A 32 -13.63 6.03 -18.51
N SER A 33 -12.86 7.11 -18.36
CA SER A 33 -12.29 7.83 -19.51
C SER A 33 -11.36 6.92 -20.30
N ASP A 34 -11.20 7.18 -21.60
CA ASP A 34 -10.28 6.42 -22.46
C ASP A 34 -8.85 6.34 -21.91
N ALA A 35 -8.34 7.43 -21.33
CA ALA A 35 -7.00 7.46 -20.75
C ALA A 35 -6.86 6.47 -19.59
N ALA A 36 -7.80 6.49 -18.64
CA ALA A 36 -7.83 5.57 -17.50
C ALA A 36 -8.09 4.11 -17.91
N TYR A 37 -8.97 3.88 -18.89
CA TYR A 37 -9.21 2.54 -19.43
C TYR A 37 -7.94 1.93 -20.03
N ASN A 38 -7.19 2.73 -20.79
CA ASN A 38 -5.96 2.30 -21.45
C ASN A 38 -4.73 2.28 -20.52
N ALA A 39 -4.85 2.79 -19.29
CA ALA A 39 -3.76 2.82 -18.32
C ALA A 39 -3.45 1.46 -17.69
N ILE A 40 -4.41 0.53 -17.67
CA ILE A 40 -4.25 -0.78 -17.05
C ILE A 40 -4.17 -1.90 -18.07
N GLN A 41 -3.26 -2.85 -17.85
CA GLN A 41 -2.98 -3.95 -18.79
C GLN A 41 -3.98 -5.12 -18.72
N SER A 42 -4.71 -5.24 -17.61
CA SER A 42 -5.59 -6.37 -17.34
C SER A 42 -6.81 -5.95 -16.53
N PHE A 43 -7.99 -6.36 -16.98
CA PHE A 43 -9.27 -6.16 -16.30
C PHE A 43 -9.74 -7.38 -15.50
N HIS A 44 -8.86 -8.37 -15.27
CA HIS A 44 -9.21 -9.59 -14.52
C HIS A 44 -9.07 -9.41 -13.00
N SER A 45 -8.39 -8.36 -12.56
CA SER A 45 -8.22 -8.02 -11.14
C SER A 45 -9.11 -6.84 -10.79
N ASP A 46 -9.89 -6.99 -9.73
CA ASP A 46 -10.66 -5.93 -9.11
C ASP A 46 -9.76 -4.80 -8.59
N SER A 47 -8.61 -5.12 -8.04
CA SER A 47 -7.60 -4.14 -7.64
C SER A 47 -7.10 -3.30 -8.82
N ALA A 48 -6.82 -3.92 -9.96
CA ALA A 48 -6.38 -3.20 -11.16
C ALA A 48 -7.48 -2.27 -11.69
N VAL A 49 -8.73 -2.76 -11.76
CA VAL A 49 -9.85 -1.93 -12.19
C VAL A 49 -10.13 -0.80 -11.19
N SER A 50 -10.01 -1.04 -9.89
CA SER A 50 -10.12 0.01 -8.86
C SER A 50 -9.06 1.10 -9.06
N PHE A 51 -7.83 0.72 -9.43
CA PHE A 51 -6.78 1.68 -9.76
C PHE A 51 -7.13 2.51 -11.01
N ALA A 52 -7.71 1.91 -12.05
CA ALA A 52 -8.18 2.67 -13.21
C ALA A 52 -9.32 3.63 -12.85
N VAL A 53 -10.24 3.24 -11.96
CA VAL A 53 -11.28 4.15 -11.44
C VAL A 53 -10.65 5.31 -10.67
N PHE A 54 -9.61 5.06 -9.88
CA PHE A 54 -8.84 6.13 -9.22
C PHE A 54 -8.20 7.09 -10.23
N LEU A 55 -7.50 6.57 -11.23
CA LEU A 55 -6.88 7.39 -12.28
C LEU A 55 -7.93 8.21 -13.04
N HIS A 56 -9.13 7.67 -13.26
CA HIS A 56 -10.24 8.38 -13.89
C HIS A 56 -10.69 9.62 -13.11
N HIS A 57 -10.62 9.58 -11.78
CA HIS A 57 -11.01 10.71 -10.92
C HIS A 57 -9.91 11.75 -10.71
N LEU A 58 -8.71 11.54 -11.24
CA LEU A 58 -7.67 12.56 -11.23
C LEU A 58 -7.97 13.66 -12.27
N PRO A 59 -7.73 14.95 -11.94
CA PRO A 59 -7.88 16.04 -12.92
C PRO A 59 -6.96 15.88 -14.14
N ASP A 60 -5.75 15.39 -13.90
CA ASP A 60 -4.77 15.03 -14.94
C ASP A 60 -3.90 13.88 -14.40
N MET A 61 -3.94 12.74 -15.08
CA MET A 61 -3.16 11.59 -14.64
C MET A 61 -1.65 11.86 -14.71
N THR A 62 -1.16 12.69 -15.64
CA THR A 62 0.29 12.85 -15.86
C THR A 62 1.00 13.80 -14.88
N SER A 63 0.23 14.63 -14.17
CA SER A 63 0.76 15.68 -13.30
C SER A 63 0.89 15.26 -11.83
N ALA A 64 1.70 16.01 -11.07
CA ALA A 64 1.68 15.96 -9.61
C ALA A 64 0.41 16.63 -9.08
N HIS A 65 -0.18 16.07 -8.02
CA HIS A 65 -1.32 16.67 -7.34
C HIS A 65 -1.04 16.84 -5.86
N PRO A 66 -1.63 17.86 -5.22
CA PRO A 66 -1.53 17.98 -3.78
C PRO A 66 -2.37 16.89 -3.08
N PRO A 67 -2.05 16.55 -1.82
CA PRO A 67 -2.66 15.41 -1.12
C PRO A 67 -4.20 15.43 -1.10
N GLU A 68 -4.83 16.60 -0.97
CA GLU A 68 -6.27 16.78 -0.96
C GLU A 68 -6.96 16.31 -2.25
N VAL A 69 -6.30 16.45 -3.40
CA VAL A 69 -6.81 15.94 -4.68
C VAL A 69 -6.72 14.43 -4.73
N LEU A 70 -5.63 13.85 -4.21
CA LEU A 70 -5.47 12.39 -4.12
C LEU A 70 -6.51 11.77 -3.17
N LEU A 71 -6.79 12.42 -2.04
CA LEU A 71 -7.83 12.02 -1.10
C LEU A 71 -9.21 12.07 -1.75
N HIS A 72 -9.55 13.16 -2.44
CA HIS A 72 -10.82 13.29 -3.14
C HIS A 72 -10.99 12.21 -4.23
N ALA A 73 -9.94 11.94 -5.02
CA ALA A 73 -9.98 10.89 -6.04
C ALA A 73 -10.16 9.50 -5.42
N MET A 74 -9.56 9.24 -4.26
CA MET A 74 -9.74 7.98 -3.52
C MET A 74 -11.18 7.83 -2.99
N GLU A 75 -11.76 8.88 -2.40
CA GLU A 75 -13.16 8.89 -1.96
C GLU A 75 -14.13 8.67 -3.14
N ALA A 76 -13.91 9.37 -4.26
CA ALA A 76 -14.70 9.23 -5.49
C ALA A 76 -14.60 7.82 -6.07
N THR A 77 -13.43 7.17 -5.94
CA THR A 77 -13.22 5.77 -6.33
C THR A 77 -14.12 4.83 -5.54
N ILE A 78 -14.09 4.93 -4.21
CA ILE A 78 -14.93 4.11 -3.32
C ILE A 78 -16.41 4.37 -3.60
N ALA A 79 -16.81 5.64 -3.72
CA ALA A 79 -18.19 6.03 -4.02
C ALA A 79 -18.69 5.48 -5.36
N THR A 80 -17.83 5.48 -6.39
CA THR A 80 -18.14 4.92 -7.71
C THR A 80 -18.39 3.41 -7.61
N ILE A 81 -17.50 2.68 -6.94
CA ILE A 81 -17.63 1.24 -6.72
C ILE A 81 -18.92 0.91 -5.98
N GLN A 82 -19.21 1.62 -4.88
CA GLN A 82 -20.45 1.41 -4.11
C GLN A 82 -21.70 1.77 -4.91
N SER A 83 -21.65 2.82 -5.73
CA SER A 83 -22.77 3.20 -6.61
C SER A 83 -23.09 2.09 -7.60
N VAL A 84 -22.08 1.53 -8.27
CA VAL A 84 -22.27 0.43 -9.22
C VAL A 84 -22.72 -0.85 -8.49
N GLN A 85 -22.17 -1.17 -7.32
CA GLN A 85 -22.63 -2.31 -6.52
C GLN A 85 -24.12 -2.20 -6.15
N ARG A 86 -24.59 -1.01 -5.77
CA ARG A 86 -26.01 -0.76 -5.50
C ARG A 86 -26.89 -0.93 -6.73
N GLN A 87 -26.43 -0.46 -7.90
CA GLN A 87 -27.17 -0.65 -9.16
C GLN A 87 -27.35 -2.12 -9.54
N HIS A 88 -26.40 -2.97 -9.14
CA HIS A 88 -26.42 -4.41 -9.40
C HIS A 88 -26.89 -5.23 -8.19
N SER A 89 -27.43 -4.59 -7.15
CA SER A 89 -27.93 -5.24 -5.93
C SER A 89 -26.91 -6.19 -5.27
N ILE A 90 -25.62 -5.83 -5.31
CA ILE A 90 -24.57 -6.61 -4.65
C ILE A 90 -24.66 -6.41 -3.14
N SER A 91 -24.91 -7.51 -2.41
CA SER A 91 -25.04 -7.52 -0.95
C SER A 91 -23.79 -8.01 -0.22
N ASP A 92 -22.87 -8.67 -0.92
CA ASP A 92 -21.64 -9.21 -0.35
C ASP A 92 -20.69 -8.09 0.12
N SER A 93 -19.83 -8.43 1.08
CA SER A 93 -18.92 -7.48 1.72
C SER A 93 -17.73 -7.13 0.84
N SER A 94 -17.48 -5.83 0.66
CA SER A 94 -16.24 -5.32 0.08
C SER A 94 -15.29 -4.85 1.15
N LEU A 95 -14.02 -5.24 1.03
CA LEU A 95 -12.91 -4.80 1.86
C LEU A 95 -11.98 -3.98 0.97
N LEU A 96 -11.95 -2.67 1.18
CA LEU A 96 -11.33 -1.72 0.27
C LEU A 96 -10.16 -1.02 0.97
N ASN A 97 -9.20 -1.81 1.47
CA ASN A 97 -7.97 -1.26 2.03
C ASN A 97 -6.99 -0.99 0.88
N TYR A 98 -7.01 0.22 0.36
CA TYR A 98 -6.13 0.68 -0.69
C TYR A 98 -4.91 1.37 -0.10
N CYS A 99 -3.77 1.26 -0.79
CA CYS A 99 -2.58 2.01 -0.50
C CYS A 99 -2.03 2.58 -1.81
N LEU A 100 -1.97 3.90 -1.90
CA LEU A 100 -1.53 4.68 -3.03
C LEU A 100 -0.26 5.45 -2.65
N SER A 101 0.73 5.47 -3.54
CA SER A 101 1.79 6.48 -3.48
C SER A 101 1.97 7.16 -4.82
N ASP A 102 2.28 8.46 -4.83
CA ASP A 102 2.67 9.23 -6.03
C ASP A 102 4.18 9.55 -6.07
N GLY A 103 4.95 8.91 -5.17
CA GLY A 103 6.38 9.14 -4.94
C GLY A 103 6.71 10.17 -3.85
N THR A 104 5.73 10.97 -3.42
CA THR A 104 5.90 12.03 -2.40
C THR A 104 4.84 12.01 -1.31
N THR A 105 3.66 11.48 -1.63
CA THR A 105 2.49 11.33 -0.76
C THR A 105 2.14 9.85 -0.67
N LEU A 106 1.68 9.42 0.50
CA LEU A 106 1.10 8.11 0.73
C LEU A 106 -0.34 8.30 1.20
N VAL A 107 -1.30 7.64 0.56
CA VAL A 107 -2.71 7.61 0.97
C VAL A 107 -3.08 6.16 1.23
N ALA A 108 -3.69 5.90 2.38
CA ALA A 108 -4.21 4.58 2.71
C ALA A 108 -5.66 4.67 3.18
N THR A 109 -6.46 3.66 2.85
CA THR A 109 -7.85 3.53 3.29
C THR A 109 -8.02 2.29 4.15
N ARG A 110 -8.88 2.39 5.16
CA ARG A 110 -9.49 1.24 5.81
C ARG A 110 -10.99 1.35 5.65
N PHE A 111 -11.58 0.51 4.80
CA PHE A 111 -12.98 0.68 4.42
C PHE A 111 -13.68 -0.67 4.19
N VAL A 112 -14.92 -0.74 4.67
CA VAL A 112 -15.81 -1.89 4.49
C VAL A 112 -17.20 -1.43 4.06
N SER A 113 -17.81 -2.19 3.15
CA SER A 113 -19.18 -1.98 2.72
C SER A 113 -19.90 -3.33 2.59
N PRO A 114 -21.06 -3.53 3.23
CA PRO A 114 -21.76 -2.56 4.10
C PRO A 114 -21.03 -2.35 5.44
N ALA A 115 -21.26 -1.18 6.07
CA ALA A 115 -20.59 -0.75 7.31
C ALA A 115 -20.90 -1.60 8.55
N THR A 116 -21.84 -2.55 8.44
CA THR A 116 -22.20 -3.52 9.48
C THR A 116 -21.19 -4.66 9.61
N HIS A 117 -20.25 -4.79 8.68
CA HIS A 117 -19.20 -5.81 8.73
C HIS A 117 -17.89 -5.21 9.22
N ASP A 118 -16.98 -6.08 9.66
CA ASP A 118 -15.66 -5.67 10.10
C ASP A 118 -14.74 -5.40 8.90
N ALA A 119 -14.09 -4.23 8.91
CA ALA A 119 -13.04 -3.93 7.95
C ALA A 119 -11.77 -4.71 8.26
N ALA A 120 -11.06 -5.15 7.21
CA ALA A 120 -9.74 -5.73 7.33
C ALA A 120 -8.81 -4.79 8.12
N SER A 121 -7.92 -5.35 8.92
CA SER A 121 -7.00 -4.57 9.74
C SER A 121 -6.08 -3.71 8.88
N LEU A 122 -5.76 -2.53 9.42
CA LEU A 122 -4.78 -1.63 8.87
C LEU A 122 -4.14 -0.88 10.03
N TYR A 123 -2.83 -0.78 10.01
CA TYR A 123 -2.04 -0.07 10.99
C TYR A 123 -1.11 0.88 10.25
N TYR A 124 -0.82 2.01 10.87
CA TYR A 124 0.29 2.87 10.47
C TYR A 124 1.23 3.13 11.63
N ALA A 125 2.49 3.38 11.30
CA ALA A 125 3.52 3.79 12.25
C ALA A 125 4.36 4.89 11.60
N GLU A 126 4.84 5.83 12.41
CA GLU A 126 5.73 6.89 11.96
C GLU A 126 6.95 6.99 12.87
N GLY A 127 8.11 7.26 12.29
CA GLY A 127 9.36 7.35 13.03
C GLY A 127 10.45 8.04 12.25
N HIS A 128 11.60 8.20 12.87
CA HIS A 128 12.77 8.85 12.27
C HIS A 128 13.60 7.89 11.42
N GLU A 129 13.81 6.66 11.87
CA GLU A 129 14.59 5.64 11.15
C GLU A 129 14.09 4.23 11.48
N PHE A 130 14.09 3.34 10.49
CA PHE A 130 13.75 1.93 10.66
C PHE A 130 15.02 1.10 10.48
N VAL A 131 15.51 0.54 11.59
CA VAL A 131 16.83 -0.10 11.65
C VAL A 131 16.69 -1.55 12.06
N ARG A 132 17.59 -2.39 11.53
CA ARG A 132 17.68 -3.79 11.94
C ARG A 132 18.45 -3.90 13.25
N THR A 133 17.84 -4.44 14.29
CA THR A 133 18.54 -4.83 15.51
C THR A 133 19.48 -6.01 15.19
N GLY A 134 20.79 -5.81 15.43
CA GLY A 134 21.81 -6.86 15.32
C GLY A 134 22.76 -6.78 14.12
N SER A 135 22.66 -5.80 13.21
CA SER A 135 23.81 -5.46 12.36
C SER A 135 24.79 -4.63 13.17
N GLY A 136 25.74 -5.28 13.84
CA GLY A 136 26.75 -4.62 14.66
C GLY A 136 27.36 -3.42 13.92
N SER A 137 27.25 -2.26 14.55
CA SER A 137 28.07 -1.09 14.23
C SER A 137 29.53 -1.48 14.38
N GLY A 138 30.20 -1.79 13.26
CA GLY A 138 31.65 -1.93 13.23
C GLY A 138 32.26 -0.56 13.54
N GLY A 139 32.66 -0.36 14.79
CA GLY A 139 33.44 0.80 15.21
C GLY A 139 34.79 0.84 14.49
N PRO A 140 35.41 2.02 14.32
CA PRO A 140 36.67 2.15 13.62
C PRO A 140 37.84 1.72 14.53
N GLY A 141 38.54 0.67 14.12
CA GLY A 141 39.96 0.45 14.45
C GLY A 141 40.25 -0.40 15.68
N GLU A 142 40.73 -1.62 15.43
CA GLU A 142 41.95 -2.18 16.02
C GLU A 142 42.38 -3.39 15.16
N GLY A 143 43.64 -3.38 14.71
CA GLY A 143 44.11 -4.24 13.61
C GLY A 143 44.46 -5.67 13.99
N CYS A 144 44.52 -6.56 12.98
CA CYS A 144 45.58 -7.58 12.88
C CYS A 144 45.54 -8.26 11.50
N SER A 145 46.69 -8.32 10.84
CA SER A 145 46.98 -9.10 9.65
C SER A 145 46.72 -10.59 9.85
N ARG A 146 45.99 -11.23 8.95
CA ARG A 146 46.35 -12.55 8.39
C ARG A 146 45.45 -12.96 7.23
N CYS A 147 46.09 -13.17 6.08
CA CYS A 147 45.54 -13.88 4.94
C CYS A 147 45.19 -15.32 5.35
N GLY A 148 43.93 -15.70 5.19
CA GLY A 148 43.43 -17.05 5.40
C GLY A 148 42.14 -17.24 4.61
N THR A 149 42.26 -17.91 3.46
CA THR A 149 41.15 -18.37 2.63
C THR A 149 40.18 -19.19 3.46
N THR A 150 39.03 -18.62 3.78
CA THR A 150 37.88 -19.36 4.28
C THR A 150 36.70 -19.05 3.38
N ASN A 151 36.15 -20.10 2.77
CA ASN A 151 34.92 -20.09 2.00
C ASN A 151 33.80 -19.49 2.85
N ARG A 152 33.53 -18.19 2.68
CA ARG A 152 32.28 -17.60 3.15
C ARG A 152 31.22 -17.92 2.10
N ASN A 153 30.49 -19.01 2.30
CA ASN A 153 29.15 -19.11 1.75
C ASN A 153 28.39 -17.86 2.23
N PRO A 154 27.84 -17.02 1.34
CA PRO A 154 26.85 -16.07 1.77
C PRO A 154 25.62 -16.90 2.11
N THR A 155 25.48 -17.31 3.37
CA THR A 155 24.18 -17.68 3.89
C THR A 155 23.34 -16.42 3.82
N THR A 156 22.66 -16.24 2.69
CA THR A 156 21.47 -15.42 2.57
C THR A 156 20.47 -16.04 3.54
N SER A 157 20.59 -15.69 4.83
CA SER A 157 19.57 -16.00 5.81
C SER A 157 18.32 -15.33 5.27
N SER A 158 17.40 -16.14 4.79
CA SER A 158 16.07 -15.68 4.42
C SER A 158 15.53 -14.80 5.54
N VAL A 159 14.96 -13.67 5.15
CA VAL A 159 14.30 -12.69 6.02
C VAL A 159 13.15 -13.41 6.71
N LEU A 160 13.39 -13.98 7.90
CA LEU A 160 12.42 -14.85 8.57
C LEU A 160 12.07 -14.41 10.00
N HIS A 161 12.62 -13.30 10.50
CA HIS A 161 12.24 -12.79 11.82
C HIS A 161 12.01 -11.27 11.78
N GLU A 162 10.74 -10.89 11.61
CA GLU A 162 10.22 -9.51 11.72
C GLU A 162 10.63 -8.82 13.03
N SER A 163 10.85 -9.60 14.10
CA SER A 163 11.34 -9.12 15.40
C SER A 163 12.74 -8.53 15.42
N SER A 164 13.41 -8.43 14.27
CA SER A 164 14.77 -7.86 14.15
C SER A 164 14.77 -6.40 13.72
N TYR A 165 13.65 -5.69 13.79
CA TYR A 165 13.57 -4.28 13.39
C TYR A 165 12.95 -3.41 14.47
N GLU A 166 13.50 -2.21 14.62
CA GLU A 166 13.05 -1.18 15.54
C GLU A 166 12.80 0.14 14.79
N LEU A 167 11.72 0.81 15.18
CA LEU A 167 11.42 2.17 14.74
C LEU A 167 11.98 3.14 15.78
N THR A 168 12.92 3.97 15.35
CA THR A 168 13.53 4.98 16.23
C THR A 168 12.80 6.31 16.11
N TYR A 169 12.74 7.07 17.20
CA TYR A 169 12.14 8.40 17.23
C TYR A 169 13.22 9.45 17.40
N GLY A 170 13.22 10.48 16.55
CA GLY A 170 14.23 11.53 16.53
C GLY A 170 13.66 12.88 16.92
N ALA A 171 14.50 13.76 17.48
CA ALA A 171 14.10 15.12 17.88
C ALA A 171 13.61 16.01 16.71
N ARG A 172 13.87 15.61 15.46
CA ARG A 172 13.48 16.32 14.23
C ARG A 172 12.16 15.83 13.62
N GLY A 173 11.39 15.01 14.34
CA GLY A 173 10.12 14.46 13.87
C GLY A 173 10.27 13.21 13.00
N ALA A 174 9.14 12.72 12.49
CA ALA A 174 9.10 11.55 11.63
C ALA A 174 9.70 11.83 10.24
N ARG A 175 10.43 10.85 9.71
CA ARG A 175 11.02 10.84 8.36
C ARG A 175 10.62 9.61 7.56
N VAL A 176 10.07 8.60 8.23
CA VAL A 176 9.62 7.35 7.65
C VAL A 176 8.21 7.09 8.18
N ALA A 177 7.33 6.66 7.28
CA ALA A 177 5.99 6.20 7.61
C ALA A 177 5.79 4.79 7.04
N PHE A 178 5.14 3.93 7.81
CA PHE A 178 4.78 2.57 7.45
C PHE A 178 3.27 2.41 7.47
N VAL A 179 2.76 1.60 6.54
CA VAL A 179 1.36 1.14 6.53
C VAL A 179 1.39 -0.36 6.33
N SER A 180 0.71 -1.11 7.19
CA SER A 180 0.71 -2.57 7.18
C SER A 180 -0.63 -3.14 7.63
N SER A 181 -0.93 -4.40 7.27
CA SER A 181 -2.09 -5.13 7.78
C SER A 181 -1.93 -5.58 9.23
N GLU A 182 -0.68 -5.67 9.71
CA GLU A 182 -0.31 -6.05 11.07
C GLU A 182 0.96 -5.30 11.53
N PRO A 183 1.15 -5.07 12.84
CA PRO A 183 2.38 -4.50 13.37
C PRO A 183 3.61 -5.36 13.02
N ILE A 184 4.64 -4.77 12.40
CA ILE A 184 5.86 -5.49 11.97
C ILE A 184 7.14 -5.13 12.74
N THR A 185 7.02 -4.39 13.85
CA THR A 185 8.12 -4.11 14.78
C THR A 185 7.97 -4.91 16.07
N ALA A 186 9.06 -5.04 16.83
CA ALA A 186 9.03 -5.71 18.13
C ALA A 186 8.11 -5.01 19.16
N SER A 187 7.88 -3.70 19.00
CA SER A 187 6.99 -2.91 19.85
C SER A 187 5.67 -2.62 19.13
N THR A 188 4.59 -3.26 19.59
CA THR A 188 3.24 -3.00 19.07
C THR A 188 2.72 -1.60 19.42
N ALA A 189 3.33 -0.93 20.41
CA ALA A 189 2.97 0.42 20.81
C ALA A 189 3.36 1.48 19.76
N ASP A 190 4.24 1.13 18.81
CA ASP A 190 4.63 2.02 17.71
C ASP A 190 3.53 2.16 16.64
N TRP A 191 2.50 1.31 16.70
CA TRP A 191 1.49 1.17 15.67
C TRP A 191 0.14 1.72 16.12
N VAL A 192 -0.44 2.56 15.27
CA VAL A 192 -1.79 3.07 15.41
C VAL A 192 -2.71 2.25 14.51
N ALA A 193 -3.72 1.61 15.09
CA ALA A 193 -4.79 0.98 14.32
C ALA A 193 -5.67 2.06 13.68
N VAL A 194 -5.98 1.88 12.39
CA VAL A 194 -6.84 2.77 11.60
C VAL A 194 -8.30 2.40 11.74
#